data_AF-A4NY27-F1
#
_entry.id   AF-A4NY27-F1
#
_cell.length_a   1.000
_cell.length_b   1.000
_cell.length_c   1.000
_cell.angle_alpha   90.00
_cell.angle_beta   90.00
_cell.angle_gamma   90.00
#
_symmetry.space_group_name_H-M   'P 1'
#
loop_
_entity.id
_entity.type
_entity.pdbx_description
1 polymer ?
#
loop_
_entity_poly.entity_id
_entity_poly.type
_entity_poly.pdbx_seq_one_letter_code
_entity_poly.pdbx_strand_id
1 'polypeptide(L)'
;MKTTHRTRIPTTLEAFSPIIVMLLLLGLGYALFDLPAEPLMIISTVFAGFLVIKLGHCYLDILDAISEKIAKTMPALLILITVGLLIGTWISGGTIPMMIYYGLKAIS
;
A
#
# COMPACT_ATOMS: atom_id res chain seq x y z
N MET A 1 24.96 3.19 -18.46
CA MET A 1 24.71 4.03 -19.65
C MET A 1 23.25 4.49 -19.57
N LYS A 2 22.98 5.68 -19.02
CA LYS A 2 21.61 6.21 -18.90
C LYS A 2 21.13 6.59 -20.29
N THR A 3 20.27 5.78 -20.89
CA THR A 3 19.73 6.04 -22.22
C THR A 3 18.72 7.19 -22.11
N THR A 4 19.02 8.27 -22.82
CA THR A 4 18.23 9.50 -22.89
C THR A 4 16.94 9.26 -23.68
N HIS A 5 15.98 8.52 -23.12
CA HIS A 5 14.62 8.45 -23.67
C HIS A 5 13.90 9.77 -23.33
N ARG A 6 13.23 10.38 -24.30
CA ARG A 6 12.31 11.51 -24.06
C ARG A 6 11.15 11.00 -23.21
N THR A 7 11.30 11.06 -21.89
CA THR A 7 10.22 10.76 -20.95
C THR A 7 9.13 11.79 -21.15
N ARG A 8 7.92 11.32 -21.44
CA ARG A 8 6.77 12.23 -21.60
C ARG A 8 6.22 12.49 -20.21
N ILE A 9 6.07 13.77 -19.86
CA ILE A 9 5.44 14.17 -18.61
C ILE A 9 3.99 13.68 -18.69
N PRO A 10 3.50 12.87 -17.73
CA PRO A 10 2.13 12.40 -17.73
C PRO A 10 1.16 13.58 -17.76
N THR A 11 0.14 13.47 -18.58
CA THR A 11 -1.00 14.40 -18.51
C THR A 11 -1.71 14.18 -17.17
N THR A 12 -2.31 15.22 -16.58
CA THR A 12 -3.04 15.09 -15.30
C THR A 12 -4.06 13.96 -15.31
N LEU A 13 -4.77 13.76 -16.44
CA LEU A 13 -5.70 12.65 -16.67
C LEU A 13 -5.01 11.26 -16.66
N GLU A 14 -3.81 11.14 -17.22
CA GLU A 14 -3.04 9.89 -17.22
C GLU A 14 -2.50 9.55 -15.83
N ALA A 15 -2.17 10.55 -15.02
CA ALA A 15 -1.68 10.36 -13.65
C ALA A 15 -2.76 9.84 -12.69
N PHE A 16 -4.02 10.27 -12.85
CA PHE A 16 -5.14 9.76 -12.05
C PHE A 16 -5.65 8.39 -12.49
N SER A 17 -5.41 8.02 -13.76
CA SER A 17 -5.95 6.79 -14.34
C SER A 17 -5.62 5.50 -13.56
N PRO A 18 -4.39 5.25 -13.03
CA PRO A 18 -4.09 4.02 -12.30
C PRO A 18 -4.80 3.98 -10.94
N ILE A 19 -4.98 5.14 -10.30
CA ILE A 19 -5.68 5.26 -9.01
C ILE A 19 -7.16 4.94 -9.19
N ILE A 20 -7.79 5.48 -10.24
CA ILE A 20 -9.20 5.22 -10.55
C ILE A 20 -9.41 3.74 -10.88
N VAL A 21 -8.54 3.15 -11.70
CA VAL A 21 -8.62 1.72 -12.05
C VAL A 21 -8.42 0.83 -10.82
N MET A 22 -7.46 1.17 -9.95
CA MET A 22 -7.25 0.45 -8.68
C MET A 22 -8.48 0.54 -7.78
N LEU A 23 -9.07 1.74 -7.61
CA LEU A 23 -10.27 1.94 -6.80
C LEU A 23 -11.49 1.21 -7.36
N LEU A 24 -11.67 1.19 -8.68
CA LEU A 24 -12.77 0.46 -9.31
C LEU A 24 -12.58 -1.05 -9.17
N LEU A 25 -11.38 -1.57 -9.44
CA LEU A 25 -11.10 -3.00 -9.31
C LEU A 25 -11.25 -3.46 -7.87
N LEU A 26 -10.66 -2.74 -6.92
CA LEU A 26 -10.72 -3.11 -5.50
C LEU A 26 -12.12 -2.85 -4.94
N GLY A 27 -12.72 -1.70 -5.23
CA GLY A 27 -14.06 -1.35 -4.74
C GLY A 27 -15.14 -2.28 -5.29
N LEU A 28 -15.24 -2.43 -6.61
CA LEU A 28 -16.27 -3.28 -7.23
C LEU A 28 -15.94 -4.77 -7.07
N GLY A 29 -14.68 -5.16 -7.29
CA GLY A 29 -14.29 -6.56 -7.25
C GLY A 29 -14.31 -7.16 -5.85
N TYR A 30 -13.85 -6.41 -4.83
CA TYR A 30 -13.93 -6.87 -3.44
C TYR A 30 -15.36 -6.75 -2.90
N ALA A 31 -16.04 -5.61 -3.08
CA ALA A 31 -17.32 -5.38 -2.41
C ALA A 31 -18.53 -6.07 -3.05
N LEU A 32 -18.54 -6.31 -4.37
CA LEU A 32 -19.69 -6.96 -5.04
C LEU A 32 -19.48 -8.45 -5.26
N PHE A 33 -18.24 -8.90 -5.42
CA PHE A 33 -17.94 -10.28 -5.80
C PHE A 33 -17.18 -11.08 -4.74
N ASP A 34 -16.82 -10.48 -3.60
CA ASP A 34 -16.06 -11.11 -2.50
C ASP A 34 -14.73 -11.73 -2.97
N LEU A 35 -14.14 -11.17 -4.05
CA LEU A 35 -12.88 -11.67 -4.57
C LEU A 35 -11.72 -11.28 -3.63
N PRO A 36 -10.72 -12.17 -3.46
CA PRO A 36 -9.51 -11.85 -2.71
C PRO A 36 -8.78 -10.64 -3.32
N ALA A 37 -8.25 -9.76 -2.48
CA ALA A 37 -7.63 -8.50 -2.90
C ALA A 37 -6.31 -8.70 -3.67
N GLU A 38 -5.62 -9.82 -3.43
CA GLU A 38 -4.33 -10.17 -4.00
C GLU A 38 -4.36 -10.24 -5.54
N PRO A 39 -5.22 -11.05 -6.19
CA PRO A 39 -5.30 -11.07 -7.66
C PRO A 39 -5.79 -9.75 -8.25
N LEU A 40 -6.67 -9.01 -7.57
CA LEU A 40 -7.14 -7.70 -8.04
C LEU A 40 -6.00 -6.68 -8.12
N MET A 41 -5.11 -6.68 -7.12
CA MET A 41 -3.93 -5.81 -7.09
C MET A 41 -2.95 -6.15 -8.21
N ILE A 42 -2.79 -7.44 -8.55
CA ILE A 42 -1.95 -7.87 -9.68
C ILE A 42 -2.50 -7.32 -10.99
N ILE A 43 -3.82 -7.46 -11.23
CA ILE A 43 -4.47 -6.95 -12.45
C ILE A 43 -4.32 -5.42 -12.56
N SER A 44 -4.51 -4.69 -11.46
CA SER A 44 -4.30 -3.24 -11.40
C SER A 44 -2.85 -2.86 -11.72
N THR A 45 -1.88 -3.66 -11.25
CA THR A 45 -0.45 -3.44 -11.50
C THR A 45 -0.10 -3.67 -12.97
N VAL A 46 -0.69 -4.68 -13.62
CA VAL A 46 -0.52 -4.92 -15.06
C VAL A 46 -1.02 -3.72 -15.87
N PHE A 47 -2.19 -3.16 -15.51
CA PHE A 47 -2.71 -1.96 -16.14
C PHE A 47 -1.77 -0.75 -15.97
N ALA A 48 -1.28 -0.51 -14.74
CA ALA A 48 -0.31 0.56 -14.47
C ALA A 48 0.99 0.36 -15.26
N GLY A 49 1.49 -0.88 -15.37
CA GLY A 49 2.66 -1.22 -16.16
C GLY A 49 2.50 -0.89 -17.64
N PHE A 50 1.34 -1.18 -18.22
CA PHE A 50 1.03 -0.81 -19.60
C PHE A 50 1.06 0.71 -19.82
N LEU A 51 0.56 1.48 -18.84
CA LEU A 51 0.59 2.93 -18.87
C LEU A 51 2.03 3.46 -18.88
N VAL A 52 2.87 2.91 -18.01
CA VAL A 52 4.29 3.31 -17.89
C VAL A 52 5.08 2.99 -19.16
N ILE A 53 4.79 1.87 -19.83
CA ILE A 53 5.36 1.54 -21.16
C ILE A 53 4.95 2.60 -22.20
N LYS A 54 3.67 3.02 -22.21
CA LYS A 54 3.21 4.10 -23.10
C LYS A 54 3.90 5.45 -22.85
N LEU A 55 4.28 5.73 -21.61
CA LEU A 55 5.00 6.96 -21.24
C LEU A 55 6.49 6.93 -21.65
N GLY A 56 7.01 5.76 -22.05
CA GLY A 56 8.37 5.60 -22.54
C GLY A 56 9.44 5.56 -21.45
N HIS A 57 9.06 5.20 -20.21
CA HIS A 57 10.03 5.03 -19.12
C HIS A 57 10.88 3.77 -19.30
N CYS A 58 12.16 3.85 -18.93
CA CYS A 58 13.04 2.69 -18.98
C CYS A 58 12.75 1.74 -17.81
N TYR A 59 12.91 0.42 -18.04
CA TYR A 59 12.74 -0.60 -17.00
C TYR A 59 13.61 -0.35 -15.77
N LEU A 60 14.85 0.08 -15.96
CA LEU A 60 15.77 0.37 -14.86
C LEU A 60 15.28 1.53 -13.99
N ASP A 61 14.76 2.60 -14.61
CA ASP A 61 14.23 3.75 -13.87
C ASP A 61 13.00 3.35 -13.02
N ILE A 62 12.16 2.46 -13.56
CA ILE A 62 10.98 1.94 -12.85
C ILE A 62 11.42 1.07 -11.67
N LEU A 63 12.40 0.20 -11.88
CA LEU A 63 12.93 -0.68 -10.84
C LEU A 63 13.57 0.13 -9.70
N ASP A 64 14.38 1.15 -10.04
CA ASP A 64 14.97 2.07 -9.07
C ASP A 64 13.89 2.80 -8.28
N ALA A 65 12.85 3.34 -8.95
CA ALA A 65 11.74 4.02 -8.30
C ALA A 65 10.93 3.11 -7.35
N ILE A 66 10.72 1.85 -7.72
CA ILE A 66 10.07 0.85 -6.85
C ILE A 66 10.94 0.59 -5.62
N SER A 67 12.25 0.36 -5.82
CA SER A 67 13.18 0.08 -4.73
C SER A 67 13.24 1.24 -3.72
N GLU A 68 13.26 2.48 -4.21
CA GLU A 68 13.28 3.67 -3.37
C GLU A 68 11.98 3.82 -2.56
N LYS A 69 10.82 3.54 -3.18
CA LYS A 69 9.52 3.56 -2.49
C LYS A 69 9.45 2.51 -1.38
N ILE A 70 9.96 1.30 -1.63
CA ILE A 70 10.03 0.24 -0.61
C ILE A 70 10.95 0.68 0.53
N ALA A 71 12.15 1.17 0.21
CA ALA A 71 13.11 1.64 1.21
C ALA A 71 12.54 2.77 2.08
N LYS A 72 11.82 3.73 1.49
CA LYS A 72 11.15 4.81 2.22
C LYS A 72 10.04 4.33 3.15
N THR A 73 9.37 3.22 2.81
CA THR A 73 8.26 2.66 3.61
C THR A 73 8.76 1.75 4.73
N MET A 74 9.98 1.20 4.60
CA MET A 74 10.54 0.22 5.53
C MET A 74 10.55 0.68 7.00
N PRO A 75 10.97 1.92 7.35
CA PRO A 75 10.96 2.36 8.74
C PRO A 75 9.55 2.37 9.35
N ALA A 76 8.54 2.81 8.60
CA ALA A 76 7.16 2.83 9.05
C ALA A 76 6.62 1.40 9.28
N LEU A 77 6.97 0.46 8.40
CA LEU A 77 6.61 -0.95 8.53
C LEU A 77 7.24 -1.58 9.78
N LEU A 78 8.51 -1.27 10.06
CA LEU A 78 9.19 -1.73 11.28
C LEU A 78 8.51 -1.19 12.55
N ILE A 79 8.14 0.10 12.57
CA ILE A 79 7.39 0.70 13.68
C ILE A 79 6.05 -0.04 13.88
N LEU A 80 5.31 -0.28 12.80
CA LEU A 80 4.02 -0.97 12.87
C LEU A 80 4.16 -2.37 13.46
N ILE A 81 5.19 -3.13 13.06
CA ILE A 81 5.48 -4.45 13.62
C ILE A 81 5.80 -4.36 15.11
N THR A 82 6.70 -3.45 15.50
CA THR A 82 7.10 -3.30 16.91
C THR A 82 5.91 -2.92 17.79
N VAL A 83 5.07 -1.98 17.35
CA VAL A 83 3.87 -1.57 18.08
C VAL A 83 2.85 -2.71 18.17
N GLY A 84 2.64 -3.45 17.08
CA GLY A 84 1.77 -4.62 17.07
C GLY A 84 2.22 -5.69 18.07
N LEU A 85 3.51 -6.00 18.11
CA LEU A 85 4.09 -6.95 19.08
C LEU A 85 3.98 -6.46 20.53
N LEU A 86 4.16 -5.16 20.76
CA LEU A 86 4.03 -4.55 22.07
C LEU A 86 2.59 -4.64 22.59
N ILE A 87 1.60 -4.27 21.75
CA ILE A 87 0.18 -4.38 22.09
C ILE A 87 -0.19 -5.85 22.34
N GLY A 88 0.27 -6.77 21.49
CA GLY A 88 0.06 -8.21 21.66
C GLY A 88 0.59 -8.73 23.00
N THR A 89 1.80 -8.31 23.37
CA THR A 89 2.41 -8.67 24.67
C THR A 89 1.62 -8.12 25.85
N TRP A 90 1.14 -6.88 25.79
CA TRP A 90 0.34 -6.29 26.86
C TRP A 90 -1.07 -6.89 26.99
N ILE A 91 -1.66 -7.34 25.88
CA ILE A 91 -2.91 -8.10 25.92
C ILE A 91 -2.67 -9.46 26.59
N SER A 92 -1.63 -10.18 26.18
CA SER A 92 -1.24 -11.47 26.75
C SER A 92 -0.90 -11.36 28.25
N GLY A 93 -0.17 -10.32 28.64
CA GLY A 93 0.17 -10.04 30.04
C GLY A 93 -0.98 -9.51 30.89
N GLY A 94 -2.17 -9.31 30.32
CA GLY A 94 -3.34 -8.81 31.04
C GLY A 94 -3.28 -7.33 31.42
N THR A 95 -2.20 -6.61 31.11
CA THR A 95 -2.01 -5.20 31.45
C THR A 95 -3.07 -4.29 30.81
N ILE A 96 -3.35 -4.46 29.51
CA ILE A 96 -4.42 -3.71 28.82
C ILE A 96 -5.80 -4.08 29.39
N PRO A 97 -6.19 -5.37 29.48
CA PRO A 97 -7.46 -5.77 30.10
C PRO A 97 -7.66 -5.23 31.52
N MET A 98 -6.60 -5.24 32.33
CA MET A 98 -6.64 -4.75 33.71
C MET A 98 -6.88 -3.24 33.77
N MET A 99 -6.21 -2.44 32.93
CA MET A 99 -6.47 -0.99 32.84
C MET A 99 -7.91 -0.69 32.43
N ILE A 100 -8.47 -1.45 31.47
CA ILE A 100 -9.87 -1.30 31.06
C ILE A 100 -10.81 -1.63 32.22
N TYR A 101 -10.59 -2.76 32.90
CA TYR A 101 -11.41 -3.19 34.03
C TYR A 101 -11.43 -2.14 35.16
N TYR A 102 -10.26 -1.64 35.56
CA TYR A 102 -10.20 -0.63 36.61
C TYR A 102 -10.73 0.73 36.16
N GLY A 103 -10.54 1.10 34.89
CA GLY A 103 -11.13 2.31 34.32
C GLY A 103 -12.66 2.29 34.38
N LEU A 104 -13.28 1.18 34.00
CA LEU A 104 -14.73 0.99 34.10
C LEU A 104 -15.21 0.98 35.55
N LYS A 105 -14.47 0.32 36.44
CA LYS A 105 -14.80 0.24 37.87
C LYS A 105 -14.69 1.59 38.60
N ALA A 106 -13.87 2.52 38.11
CA ALA A 106 -13.76 3.85 38.70
C ALA A 106 -14.96 4.76 38.37
N ILE A 107 -15.65 4.48 37.27
CA ILE A 107 -16.82 5.23 36.79
C ILE A 107 -18.12 4.61 37.33
N SER A 108 -18.14 3.28 37.52
CA SER A 108 -19.26 2.55 38.11
C SER A 108 -19.26 2.62 39.64
#